data_AF-A0A395NSG9-F1
#
_entry.id   AF-A0A395NSG9-F1
#
_cell.length_a   1.000
_cell.length_b   1.000
_cell.length_c   1.000
_cell.angle_alpha   90.00
_cell.angle_beta   90.00
_cell.angle_gamma   90.00
#
_symmetry.space_group_name_H-M   'P 1'
#
loop_
_entity.id
_entity.type
_entity.pdbx_description
1 polymer ?
#
loop_
_entity_poly.entity_id
_entity_poly.type
_entity_poly.pdbx_seq_one_letter_code
_entity_poly.pdbx_strand_id
1 'polypeptide(L)'
;MDTLISTAHVPPEFLKSAYLIGKIPRRALASEPRVSYDLYIPPEPYKFISLAQGKDESQKACKKLPLLVFIHGTLRDDCYIDRGLIPFAESTPCAVMAPLFPAGLDSPFDLDSYKLLRSRTLRSDLALLGMLDEVAYCWPGIDTSKIFLMGYSGGAQFVHRFLYLYPERLAAVSIGAPGSVTVLDTSIQWPAGIADVEKLFGATLILKFMVERNFGPGYGSRG
;
A
#
# COMPACT_ATOMS: atom_id res chain seq x y z
N MET A 1 13.31 -5.43 14.59
CA MET A 1 11.89 -5.23 14.93
C MET A 1 11.68 -5.05 16.45
N ASP A 2 12.67 -5.39 17.28
CA ASP A 2 12.59 -5.37 18.76
C ASP A 2 12.27 -4.02 19.42
N THR A 3 12.22 -2.93 18.67
CA THR A 3 11.84 -1.59 19.16
C THR A 3 10.40 -1.18 18.81
N LEU A 4 9.67 -1.98 18.03
CA LEU A 4 8.31 -1.67 17.61
C LEU A 4 7.29 -2.18 18.65
N ILE A 5 6.35 -1.33 19.04
CA ILE A 5 5.25 -1.69 19.95
C ILE A 5 4.09 -2.24 19.12
N SER A 6 3.60 -3.43 19.49
CA SER A 6 2.40 -4.03 18.90
C SER A 6 1.15 -3.68 19.71
N THR A 7 0.03 -3.41 19.03
CA THR A 7 -1.26 -3.18 19.69
C THR A 7 -1.76 -4.41 20.45
N ALA A 8 -1.24 -5.60 20.16
CA ALA A 8 -1.53 -6.80 20.94
C ALA A 8 -1.08 -6.69 22.42
N HIS A 9 -0.12 -5.81 22.71
CA HIS A 9 0.43 -5.60 24.05
C HIS A 9 -0.09 -4.32 24.73
N VAL A 10 -1.04 -3.61 24.10
CA VAL A 10 -1.57 -2.35 24.61
C VAL A 10 -3.08 -2.49 24.84
N PRO A 11 -3.57 -2.25 26.07
CA PRO A 11 -5.00 -2.35 26.34
C PRO A 11 -5.83 -1.44 25.41
N PRO A 12 -6.99 -1.90 24.89
CA PRO A 12 -7.77 -1.18 23.88
C PRO A 12 -8.14 0.27 24.22
N GLU A 13 -8.33 0.58 25.50
CA GLU A 13 -8.63 1.91 26.03
C GLU A 13 -7.47 2.91 25.85
N PHE A 14 -6.21 2.43 25.82
CA PHE A 14 -5.02 3.26 25.66
C PHE A 14 -4.55 3.39 24.21
N LEU A 15 -5.13 2.63 23.28
CA LEU A 15 -4.69 2.67 21.88
C LEU A 15 -4.77 4.08 21.28
N LYS A 16 -5.81 4.86 21.63
CA LYS A 16 -5.96 6.23 21.10
C LYS A 16 -4.95 7.19 21.72
N SER A 17 -4.74 7.15 23.04
CA SER A 17 -3.79 8.04 23.72
C SER A 17 -2.33 7.70 23.40
N ALA A 18 -2.04 6.43 23.07
CA ALA A 18 -0.74 5.98 22.58
C ALA A 18 -0.52 6.27 21.09
N TYR A 19 -1.46 6.93 20.40
CA TYR A 19 -1.41 7.18 18.96
C TYR A 19 -1.28 5.91 18.11
N LEU A 20 -1.96 4.84 18.51
CA LEU A 20 -2.01 3.55 17.81
C LEU A 20 -3.32 3.33 17.03
N ILE A 21 -4.32 4.19 17.19
CA ILE A 21 -5.54 4.24 16.36
C ILE A 21 -5.92 5.70 16.07
N GLY A 22 -6.78 5.92 15.08
CA GLY A 22 -7.07 7.24 14.52
C GLY A 22 -5.96 7.66 13.57
N LYS A 23 -5.58 8.94 13.60
CA LYS A 23 -4.42 9.45 12.85
C LYS A 23 -3.14 9.10 13.60
N ILE A 24 -2.31 8.27 12.98
CA ILE A 24 -1.01 7.87 13.53
C ILE A 24 0.04 8.89 13.07
N PRO A 25 0.94 9.35 13.96
CA PRO A 25 2.08 10.18 13.58
C PRO A 25 2.89 9.50 12.48
N ARG A 26 3.34 10.28 11.50
CA ARG A 26 4.18 9.80 10.41
C ARG A 26 5.39 9.04 10.94
N ARG A 27 5.65 7.86 10.38
CA ARG A 27 6.74 6.98 10.81
C ARG A 27 7.75 6.82 9.69
N ALA A 28 9.04 6.89 10.02
CA ALA A 28 10.08 6.43 9.10
C ALA A 28 10.06 4.90 9.04
N LEU A 29 10.33 4.35 7.86
CA LEU A 29 10.51 2.90 7.70
C LEU A 29 11.86 2.49 8.31
N ALA A 30 11.89 1.50 9.20
CA ALA A 30 13.13 1.15 9.92
C ALA A 30 14.24 0.66 8.98
N SER A 31 13.89 -0.10 7.94
CA SER A 31 14.84 -0.62 6.95
C SER A 31 15.29 0.42 5.92
N GLU A 32 14.57 1.54 5.80
CA GLU A 32 14.89 2.62 4.87
C GLU A 32 14.39 3.96 5.46
N PRO A 33 15.14 4.57 6.39
CA PRO A 33 14.67 5.75 7.14
C PRO A 33 14.48 7.01 6.27
N ARG A 34 14.94 6.99 5.02
CA ARG A 34 14.70 8.07 4.06
C ARG A 34 13.25 8.09 3.57
N VAL A 35 12.51 6.99 3.69
CA VAL A 35 11.08 6.93 3.36
C VAL A 35 10.25 6.86 4.63
N SER A 36 9.00 7.29 4.54
CA SER A 36 8.08 7.29 5.68
C SER A 36 6.67 6.90 5.24
N TYR A 37 5.76 6.71 6.19
CA TYR A 37 4.37 6.44 5.92
C TYR A 37 3.47 7.01 7.02
N ASP A 38 2.28 7.45 6.61
CA ASP A 38 1.18 7.74 7.52
C ASP A 38 0.22 6.56 7.58
N LEU A 39 -0.48 6.45 8.72
CA LEU A 39 -1.61 5.56 8.88
C LEU A 39 -2.82 6.28 9.44
N TYR A 40 -3.98 5.84 8.98
CA TYR A 40 -5.25 6.06 9.61
C TYR A 40 -5.91 4.73 9.93
N ILE A 41 -6.33 4.56 11.18
CA ILE A 41 -7.00 3.34 11.63
C ILE A 41 -8.32 3.75 12.29
N PRO A 42 -9.48 3.36 11.72
CA PRO A 42 -10.78 3.72 12.28
C PRO A 42 -10.91 3.16 13.72
N PRO A 43 -11.07 4.02 14.74
CA PRO A 43 -10.92 3.60 16.14
C PRO A 43 -11.88 2.51 16.59
N GLU A 44 -13.17 2.66 16.30
CA GLU A 44 -14.21 1.76 16.81
C GLU A 44 -14.15 0.37 16.16
N PRO A 45 -14.07 0.24 14.80
CA PRO A 45 -13.85 -1.05 14.17
C PRO A 45 -12.59 -1.77 14.68
N TYR A 46 -11.47 -1.05 14.86
CA TYR A 46 -10.22 -1.68 15.27
C TYR A 46 -10.22 -2.14 16.72
N LYS A 47 -10.84 -1.38 17.65
CA LYS A 47 -11.01 -1.82 19.05
C LYS A 47 -11.83 -3.11 19.14
N PHE A 48 -12.90 -3.23 18.35
CA PHE A 48 -13.72 -4.45 18.31
C PHE A 48 -12.89 -5.67 17.89
N ILE A 49 -12.07 -5.52 16.84
CA ILE A 49 -11.15 -6.57 16.37
C ILE A 49 -10.12 -6.91 17.44
N SER A 50 -9.51 -5.90 18.07
CA SER A 50 -8.50 -6.09 19.11
C SER A 50 -9.05 -6.83 20.34
N LEU A 51 -10.26 -6.47 20.77
CA LEU A 51 -10.97 -7.14 21.88
C LEU A 51 -11.32 -8.60 21.55
N ALA A 52 -11.74 -8.88 20.32
CA ALA A 52 -12.06 -10.22 19.87
C ALA A 52 -10.80 -11.11 19.80
N GLN A 53 -9.66 -10.56 19.39
CA GLN A 53 -8.38 -11.27 19.36
C GLN A 53 -7.84 -11.60 20.76
N GLY A 54 -8.11 -10.76 21.77
CA GLY A 54 -7.65 -10.99 23.14
C GLY A 54 -8.49 -11.99 23.97
N LYS A 55 -9.65 -12.44 23.47
CA LYS A 55 -10.60 -13.29 24.22
C LYS A 55 -10.68 -14.74 23.74
N ASP A 56 -10.01 -15.11 22.66
CA ASP A 56 -10.14 -16.42 22.01
C ASP A 56 -8.75 -17.09 21.88
N GLU A 57 -8.39 -17.97 22.82
CA GLU A 57 -7.24 -18.90 22.66
C GLU A 57 -7.53 -19.98 21.60
N SER A 58 -8.80 -20.17 21.26
CA SER A 58 -9.24 -20.93 20.09
C SER A 58 -9.22 -20.02 18.85
N GLN A 59 -8.33 -20.31 17.91
CA GLN A 59 -8.08 -19.58 16.66
C GLN A 59 -9.29 -19.49 15.70
N LYS A 60 -10.44 -18.96 16.13
CA LYS A 60 -11.49 -18.57 15.19
C LYS A 60 -10.98 -17.33 14.47
N ALA A 61 -10.82 -17.43 13.14
CA ALA A 61 -10.26 -16.36 12.32
C ALA A 61 -11.07 -15.06 12.51
N CYS A 62 -10.62 -14.20 13.43
CA CYS A 62 -11.21 -12.89 13.64
C CYS A 62 -11.00 -12.09 12.35
N LYS A 63 -12.08 -11.53 11.81
CA LYS A 63 -12.03 -10.75 10.57
C LYS A 63 -11.12 -9.54 10.79
N LYS A 64 -9.97 -9.54 10.13
CA LYS A 64 -9.03 -8.42 10.14
C LYS A 64 -9.58 -7.24 9.34
N LEU A 65 -9.11 -6.05 9.68
CA LEU A 65 -9.45 -4.81 9.00
C LEU A 65 -8.69 -4.74 7.66
N PRO A 66 -9.35 -4.59 6.51
CA PRO A 66 -8.67 -4.42 5.23
C PRO A 66 -7.76 -3.19 5.22
N LEU A 67 -6.69 -3.22 4.42
CA LEU A 67 -5.77 -2.10 4.25
C LEU A 67 -5.88 -1.48 2.85
N LEU A 68 -6.22 -0.20 2.79
CA LEU A 68 -6.12 0.65 1.60
C LEU A 68 -4.79 1.39 1.63
N VAL A 69 -4.01 1.28 0.57
CA VAL A 69 -2.73 1.96 0.40
C VAL A 69 -2.84 2.99 -0.72
N PHE A 70 -2.55 4.25 -0.41
CA PHE A 70 -2.53 5.34 -1.37
C PHE A 70 -1.10 5.78 -1.69
N ILE A 71 -0.71 5.67 -2.97
CA ILE A 71 0.58 6.14 -3.46
C ILE A 71 0.42 7.51 -4.11
N HIS A 72 1.14 8.51 -3.58
CA HIS A 72 1.10 9.89 -4.05
C HIS A 72 1.58 10.05 -5.51
N GLY A 73 1.20 11.18 -6.12
CA GLY A 73 1.70 11.61 -7.42
C GLY A 73 3.10 12.24 -7.37
N THR A 74 3.53 12.85 -8.48
CA THR A 74 4.85 13.50 -8.60
C THR A 74 5.09 14.57 -7.54
N LEU A 75 4.07 15.33 -7.16
CA LEU A 75 4.19 16.42 -6.17
C LEU A 75 4.33 15.95 -4.73
N ARG A 76 4.27 14.63 -4.47
CA ARG A 76 4.36 14.05 -3.12
C ARG A 76 3.24 14.50 -2.17
N ASP A 77 2.14 15.02 -2.72
CA ASP A 77 0.92 15.26 -1.98
C ASP A 77 0.28 13.92 -1.60
N ASP A 78 0.64 13.46 -0.40
CA ASP A 78 0.23 12.22 0.22
C ASP A 78 -0.89 12.43 1.26
N CYS A 79 -1.44 13.64 1.36
CA CYS A 79 -2.49 13.97 2.31
C CYS A 79 -3.79 13.24 1.96
N TYR A 80 -3.99 12.09 2.59
CA TYR A 80 -5.19 11.26 2.44
C TYR A 80 -6.44 11.93 3.06
N ILE A 81 -6.25 12.91 3.96
CA ILE A 81 -7.33 13.70 4.56
C ILE A 81 -8.04 14.51 3.49
N ASP A 82 -7.30 15.26 2.69
CA ASP A 82 -7.85 16.15 1.65
C ASP A 82 -8.49 15.36 0.50
N ARG A 83 -8.17 14.06 0.41
CA ARG A 83 -8.73 13.12 -0.56
C ARG A 83 -10.01 12.42 -0.07
N GLY A 84 -10.49 12.74 1.13
CA GLY A 84 -11.69 12.14 1.70
C GLY A 84 -11.52 10.67 2.11
N LEU A 85 -10.28 10.17 2.24
CA LEU A 85 -10.03 8.77 2.58
C LEU A 85 -10.36 8.44 4.04
N ILE A 86 -10.34 9.43 4.95
CA ILE A 86 -10.81 9.23 6.34
C ILE A 86 -12.32 8.96 6.39
N PRO A 87 -13.20 9.84 5.85
CA PRO A 87 -14.63 9.53 5.76
C PRO A 87 -14.95 8.21 5.07
N PHE A 88 -14.19 7.85 4.02
CA PHE A 88 -14.30 6.56 3.37
C PHE A 88 -13.96 5.40 4.32
N ALA A 89 -12.83 5.47 5.04
CA ALA A 89 -12.38 4.45 5.98
C ALA A 89 -13.34 4.26 7.18
N GLU A 90 -14.03 5.32 7.60
CA GLU A 90 -15.06 5.25 8.64
C GLU A 90 -16.36 4.61 8.13
N SER A 91 -16.82 4.99 6.93
CA SER A 91 -18.07 4.46 6.35
C SER A 91 -17.93 3.06 5.76
N THR A 92 -16.74 2.72 5.28
CA THR A 92 -16.35 1.42 4.73
C THR A 92 -15.12 0.96 5.52
N PRO A 93 -15.31 0.28 6.67
CA PRO A 93 -14.23 -0.01 7.62
C PRO A 93 -12.98 -0.62 6.97
N CYS A 94 -11.94 0.21 6.85
CA CYS A 94 -10.60 -0.17 6.41
C CYS A 94 -9.55 0.73 7.09
N ALA A 95 -8.34 0.23 7.26
CA ALA A 95 -7.19 1.08 7.55
C ALA A 95 -6.72 1.75 6.26
N VAL A 96 -6.14 2.93 6.37
CA VAL A 96 -5.51 3.65 5.25
C VAL A 96 -4.03 3.85 5.57
N MET A 97 -3.16 3.54 4.63
CA MET A 97 -1.73 3.85 4.69
C MET A 97 -1.33 4.71 3.50
N ALA A 98 -0.51 5.72 3.75
CA ALA A 98 0.04 6.58 2.70
C ALA A 98 1.58 6.64 2.83
N PRO A 99 2.30 5.84 2.04
CA PRO A 99 3.75 5.94 1.92
C PRO A 99 4.17 7.30 1.33
N LEU A 100 5.19 7.91 1.92
CA LEU A 100 5.94 9.03 1.36
C LEU A 100 7.30 8.55 0.87
N PHE A 101 7.47 8.60 -0.45
CA PHE A 101 8.77 8.51 -1.10
C PHE A 101 9.24 9.93 -1.44
N PRO A 102 10.25 10.50 -0.76
CA PRO A 102 10.64 11.89 -1.00
C PRO A 102 11.20 12.09 -2.41
N ALA A 103 11.19 13.34 -2.86
CA ALA A 103 11.99 13.77 -4.01
C ALA A 103 13.47 13.84 -3.61
N GLY A 104 14.37 13.83 -4.60
CA GLY A 104 15.77 14.12 -4.34
C GLY A 104 16.65 12.93 -3.92
N LEU A 105 16.15 11.69 -3.99
CA LEU A 105 16.85 10.52 -3.45
C LEU A 105 18.05 10.09 -4.29
N ASP A 106 17.86 9.97 -5.61
CA ASP A 106 18.96 9.58 -6.52
C ASP A 106 19.72 10.79 -7.09
N SER A 107 19.14 11.99 -7.06
CA SER A 107 19.78 13.23 -7.49
C SER A 107 18.97 14.44 -6.99
N PRO A 108 19.52 15.67 -6.94
CA PRO A 108 18.77 16.85 -6.50
C PRO A 108 17.46 17.13 -7.26
N PHE A 109 17.33 16.63 -8.49
CA PHE A 109 16.15 16.81 -9.35
C PHE A 109 15.33 15.53 -9.51
N ASP A 110 15.61 14.50 -8.71
CA ASP A 110 14.92 13.22 -8.81
C ASP A 110 13.46 13.32 -8.38
N LEU A 111 12.57 13.11 -9.34
CA LEU A 111 11.13 13.03 -9.14
C LEU A 111 10.55 11.65 -9.44
N ASP A 112 11.35 10.76 -10.03
CA ASP A 112 10.88 9.55 -10.72
C ASP A 112 11.35 8.24 -10.08
N SER A 113 12.41 8.26 -9.26
CA SER A 113 13.02 7.05 -8.69
C SER A 113 12.00 6.08 -8.09
N TYR A 114 11.08 6.57 -7.24
CA TYR A 114 10.07 5.72 -6.62
C TYR A 114 9.14 5.07 -7.65
N LYS A 115 8.80 5.78 -8.74
CA LYS A 115 7.89 5.29 -9.79
C LYS A 115 8.47 4.08 -10.50
N LEU A 116 9.80 3.96 -10.54
CA LEU A 116 10.52 2.90 -11.24
C LEU A 116 10.55 1.56 -10.48
N LEU A 117 10.13 1.54 -9.21
CA LEU A 117 10.26 0.41 -8.26
C LEU A 117 11.70 0.07 -7.88
N ARG A 118 12.63 0.13 -8.83
CA ARG A 118 14.07 0.01 -8.61
C ARG A 118 14.78 1.20 -9.23
N SER A 119 15.51 1.91 -8.39
CA SER A 119 16.37 3.02 -8.77
C SER A 119 17.81 2.73 -8.33
N ARG A 120 18.71 3.71 -8.45
CA ARG A 120 20.12 3.53 -8.06
C ARG A 120 20.28 3.30 -6.57
N THR A 121 19.49 3.99 -5.74
CA THR A 121 19.62 3.96 -4.28
C THR A 121 18.37 3.47 -3.54
N LEU A 122 17.27 3.19 -4.25
CA LEU A 122 16.01 2.79 -3.64
C LEU A 122 15.37 1.60 -4.37
N ARG A 123 14.94 0.61 -3.59
CA ARG A 123 13.95 -0.40 -3.98
C ARG A 123 12.61 -0.03 -3.36
N SER A 124 11.85 0.83 -4.05
CA SER A 124 10.61 1.40 -3.49
C SER A 124 9.50 0.35 -3.40
N ASP A 125 9.57 -0.71 -4.21
CA ASP A 125 8.75 -1.90 -4.05
C ASP A 125 9.04 -2.63 -2.74
N LEU A 126 10.30 -2.93 -2.44
CA LEU A 126 10.70 -3.58 -1.19
C LEU A 126 10.44 -2.68 0.01
N ALA A 127 10.57 -1.36 -0.14
CA ALA A 127 10.20 -0.42 0.90
C ALA A 127 8.70 -0.49 1.22
N LEU A 128 7.81 -0.55 0.23
CA LEU A 128 6.38 -0.76 0.47
C LEU A 128 6.14 -2.10 1.18
N LEU A 129 6.79 -3.19 0.75
CA LEU A 129 6.68 -4.48 1.43
C LEU A 129 7.14 -4.40 2.90
N GLY A 130 8.25 -3.71 3.17
CA GLY A 130 8.75 -3.49 4.52
C GLY A 130 7.79 -2.68 5.39
N MET A 131 7.10 -1.67 4.83
CA MET A 131 6.03 -0.95 5.54
C MET A 131 4.86 -1.89 5.87
N LEU A 132 4.47 -2.78 4.94
CA LEU A 132 3.42 -3.76 5.21
C LEU A 132 3.83 -4.75 6.31
N ASP A 133 5.09 -5.14 6.38
CA ASP A 133 5.61 -6.02 7.44
C ASP A 133 5.61 -5.32 8.81
N GLU A 134 6.03 -4.05 8.86
CA GLU A 134 5.92 -3.24 10.08
C GLU A 134 4.47 -3.07 10.52
N VAL A 135 3.55 -2.84 9.58
CA VAL A 135 2.13 -2.72 9.88
C VAL A 135 1.56 -4.04 10.39
N ALA A 136 1.93 -5.17 9.77
CA ALA A 136 1.49 -6.50 10.18
C ALA A 136 1.90 -6.81 11.64
N TYR A 137 3.11 -6.41 12.01
CA TYR A 137 3.66 -6.62 13.34
C TYR A 137 3.04 -5.66 14.38
N CYS A 138 3.00 -4.37 14.06
CA CYS A 138 2.52 -3.34 14.99
C CYS A 138 0.99 -3.42 15.18
N TRP A 139 0.24 -3.80 14.14
CA TRP A 139 -1.22 -3.85 14.13
C TRP A 139 -1.74 -5.19 13.59
N PRO A 140 -1.64 -6.28 14.37
CA PRO A 140 -2.03 -7.63 13.92
C PRO A 140 -3.52 -7.75 13.54
N GLY A 141 -4.36 -6.79 13.94
CA GLY A 141 -5.75 -6.64 13.52
C GLY A 141 -5.95 -6.11 12.11
N ILE A 142 -4.91 -5.65 11.42
CA ILE A 142 -4.94 -5.20 10.02
C ILE A 142 -4.54 -6.36 9.09
N ASP A 143 -5.26 -6.53 7.99
CA ASP A 143 -4.90 -7.46 6.93
C ASP A 143 -3.92 -6.80 5.94
N THR A 144 -2.66 -7.21 6.02
CA THR A 144 -1.57 -6.78 5.13
C THR A 144 -1.19 -7.86 4.11
N SER A 145 -1.88 -9.00 4.10
CA SER A 145 -1.60 -10.11 3.19
C SER A 145 -1.97 -9.74 1.76
N LYS A 146 -3.18 -9.23 1.57
CA LYS A 146 -3.70 -8.67 0.32
C LYS A 146 -4.31 -7.29 0.54
N ILE A 147 -3.64 -6.29 -0.01
CA ILE A 147 -4.04 -4.89 0.16
C ILE A 147 -4.88 -4.38 -1.01
N PHE A 148 -5.64 -3.31 -0.77
CA PHE A 148 -6.22 -2.48 -1.83
C PHE A 148 -5.20 -1.39 -2.15
N LEU A 149 -4.68 -1.35 -3.38
CA LEU A 149 -3.63 -0.40 -3.76
C LEU A 149 -4.17 0.62 -4.77
N MET A 150 -3.98 1.90 -4.50
CA MET A 150 -4.41 2.97 -5.40
C MET A 150 -3.32 4.01 -5.63
N GLY A 151 -3.30 4.58 -6.84
CA GLY A 151 -2.37 5.64 -7.19
C GLY A 151 -2.88 6.50 -8.33
N TYR A 152 -2.44 7.76 -8.35
CA TYR A 152 -2.77 8.74 -9.39
C TYR A 152 -1.50 9.37 -9.96
N SER A 153 -1.44 9.61 -11.28
CA SER A 153 -0.31 10.23 -11.97
C SER A 153 1.01 9.48 -11.73
N GLY A 154 2.01 10.08 -11.07
CA GLY A 154 3.24 9.39 -10.66
C GLY A 154 2.99 8.14 -9.81
N GLY A 155 1.98 8.18 -8.93
CA GLY A 155 1.60 7.02 -8.11
C GLY A 155 0.93 5.93 -8.93
N ALA A 156 0.19 6.29 -9.99
CA ALA A 156 -0.39 5.29 -10.90
C ALA A 156 0.70 4.47 -11.62
N GLN A 157 1.82 5.12 -11.98
CA GLN A 157 3.01 4.44 -12.52
C GLN A 157 3.59 3.43 -11.54
N PHE A 158 3.76 3.82 -10.27
CA PHE A 158 4.20 2.90 -9.21
C PHE A 158 3.24 1.70 -9.09
N VAL A 159 1.94 1.98 -8.98
CA VAL A 159 0.93 0.98 -8.62
C VAL A 159 0.74 -0.07 -9.72
N HIS A 160 0.69 0.32 -11.00
CA HIS A 160 0.56 -0.68 -12.06
C HIS A 160 1.83 -1.52 -12.23
N ARG A 161 3.01 -0.95 -11.97
CA ARG A 161 4.28 -1.69 -11.96
C ARG A 161 4.32 -2.68 -10.80
N PHE A 162 3.83 -2.26 -9.63
CA PHE A 162 3.77 -3.11 -8.44
C PHE A 162 2.81 -4.29 -8.66
N LEU A 163 1.70 -4.06 -9.36
CA LEU A 163 0.79 -5.11 -9.79
C LEU A 163 1.46 -6.19 -10.63
N TYR A 164 2.40 -5.83 -11.52
CA TYR A 164 3.10 -6.82 -12.34
C TYR A 164 4.03 -7.69 -11.49
N LEU A 165 4.71 -7.09 -10.52
CA LEU A 165 5.73 -7.77 -9.71
C LEU A 165 5.14 -8.57 -8.55
N TYR A 166 4.05 -8.11 -7.95
CA TYR A 166 3.48 -8.65 -6.71
C TYR A 166 1.95 -8.82 -6.76
N PRO A 167 1.37 -9.45 -7.81
CA PRO A 167 -0.09 -9.60 -7.93
C PRO A 167 -0.71 -10.36 -6.75
N GLU A 168 0.03 -11.27 -6.12
CA GLU A 168 -0.39 -12.06 -4.96
C GLU A 168 -0.60 -11.22 -3.70
N ARG A 169 -0.01 -10.01 -3.64
CA ARG A 169 -0.16 -9.06 -2.51
C ARG A 169 -1.35 -8.14 -2.66
N LEU A 170 -2.16 -8.29 -3.71
CA LEU A 170 -3.19 -7.32 -4.08
C LEU A 170 -4.58 -7.95 -4.08
N ALA A 171 -5.50 -7.36 -3.32
CA ALA A 171 -6.92 -7.68 -3.36
C ALA A 171 -7.60 -6.97 -4.55
N ALA A 172 -7.24 -5.70 -4.77
CA ALA A 172 -7.66 -4.90 -5.92
C ALA A 172 -6.70 -3.73 -6.14
N VAL A 173 -6.75 -3.15 -7.35
CA VAL A 173 -5.87 -2.07 -7.77
C VAL A 173 -6.67 -0.97 -8.49
N SER A 174 -6.38 0.30 -8.19
CA SER A 174 -6.91 1.47 -8.90
C SER A 174 -5.76 2.32 -9.48
N ILE A 175 -5.74 2.48 -10.80
CA ILE A 175 -4.67 3.15 -11.56
C ILE A 175 -5.28 4.36 -12.27
N GLY A 176 -5.00 5.57 -11.77
CA GLY A 176 -5.55 6.81 -12.32
C GLY A 176 -4.52 7.63 -13.11
N ALA A 177 -4.78 7.88 -14.40
CA ALA A 177 -4.03 8.80 -15.25
C ALA A 177 -2.49 8.67 -15.17
N PRO A 178 -1.91 7.46 -15.39
CA PRO A 178 -0.45 7.30 -15.37
C PRO A 178 0.18 8.11 -16.51
N GLY A 179 1.26 8.85 -16.21
CA GLY A 179 1.99 9.64 -17.23
C GLY A 179 2.76 8.77 -18.23
N SER A 180 3.07 7.53 -17.86
CA SER A 180 3.61 6.50 -18.75
C SER A 180 3.11 5.12 -18.28
N VAL A 181 3.10 4.13 -19.16
CA VAL A 181 2.71 2.76 -18.82
C VAL A 181 3.86 1.83 -19.20
N THR A 182 4.16 0.87 -18.33
CA THR A 182 4.99 -0.29 -18.68
C THR A 182 4.12 -1.27 -19.45
N VAL A 183 4.40 -1.45 -20.73
CA VAL A 183 3.65 -2.39 -21.57
C VAL A 183 4.11 -3.82 -21.27
N LEU A 184 3.23 -4.79 -21.45
CA LEU A 184 3.56 -6.21 -21.32
C LEU A 184 4.27 -6.73 -22.58
N ASP A 185 5.37 -6.08 -22.94
CA ASP A 185 6.22 -6.41 -24.08
C ASP A 185 7.57 -6.93 -23.59
N THR A 186 7.88 -8.19 -23.91
CA THR A 186 9.11 -8.88 -23.52
C THR A 186 10.32 -8.52 -24.39
N SER A 187 10.15 -7.66 -25.40
CA SER A 187 11.25 -7.12 -26.23
C SER A 187 11.77 -5.77 -25.74
N ILE A 188 11.02 -5.08 -24.89
CA ILE A 188 11.34 -3.74 -24.39
C ILE A 188 11.78 -3.82 -22.92
N GLN A 189 12.90 -3.18 -22.58
CA GLN A 189 13.43 -3.14 -21.22
C GLN A 189 12.57 -2.31 -20.27
N TRP A 190 12.69 -2.61 -18.97
CA TRP A 190 12.09 -1.82 -17.91
C TRP A 190 12.61 -0.36 -17.92
N PRO A 191 11.78 0.65 -17.62
CA PRO A 191 10.37 0.58 -17.23
C PRO A 191 9.39 0.69 -18.40
N ALA A 192 9.84 0.69 -19.66
CA ALA A 192 8.95 0.83 -20.80
C ALA A 192 8.26 -0.51 -21.14
N GLY A 193 8.97 -1.64 -20.98
CA GLY A 193 8.44 -3.00 -21.11
C GLY A 193 8.91 -3.91 -19.99
N ILE A 194 8.88 -5.22 -20.25
CA ILE A 194 9.12 -6.27 -19.24
C ILE A 194 10.26 -7.24 -19.59
N ALA A 195 11.11 -6.92 -20.57
CA ALA A 195 12.15 -7.82 -21.09
C ALA A 195 13.16 -8.30 -20.03
N ASP A 196 13.50 -7.46 -19.06
CA ASP A 196 14.57 -7.70 -18.08
C ASP A 196 14.08 -7.71 -16.62
N VAL A 197 12.77 -7.87 -16.40
CA VAL A 197 12.15 -7.87 -15.06
C VAL A 197 12.74 -8.95 -14.15
N GLU A 198 12.93 -10.16 -14.64
CA GLU A 198 13.50 -11.25 -13.83
C GLU A 198 14.91 -10.90 -13.35
N LYS A 199 15.75 -10.35 -14.24
CA LYS A 199 17.10 -9.88 -13.89
C LYS A 199 17.07 -8.72 -12.90
N LEU A 200 16.15 -7.78 -13.07
CA LEU A 200 16.06 -6.57 -12.26
C LEU A 200 15.36 -6.76 -10.91
N PHE A 201 14.45 -7.71 -10.77
CA PHE A 201 13.62 -7.83 -9.57
C PHE A 201 13.69 -9.21 -8.93
N GLY A 202 14.23 -10.22 -9.61
CA GLY A 202 14.14 -11.61 -9.18
C GLY A 202 12.70 -12.15 -9.19
N ALA A 203 11.80 -11.47 -9.90
CA ALA A 203 10.39 -11.80 -9.97
C ALA A 203 10.06 -12.43 -11.33
N THR A 204 9.39 -13.59 -11.30
CA THR A 204 8.80 -14.20 -12.49
C THR A 204 7.42 -13.60 -12.73
N LEU A 205 7.21 -12.94 -13.85
CA LEU A 205 5.90 -12.34 -14.18
C LEU A 205 4.85 -13.42 -14.40
N ILE A 206 3.80 -13.42 -13.57
CA ILE A 206 2.65 -14.31 -13.74
C ILE A 206 1.60 -13.60 -14.60
N LEU A 207 1.78 -13.64 -15.92
CA LEU A 207 0.87 -13.03 -16.90
C LEU A 207 -0.55 -13.63 -16.91
N LYS A 208 -0.78 -14.78 -16.27
CA LYS A 208 -2.09 -15.44 -16.23
C LYS A 208 -3.21 -14.60 -15.61
N PHE A 209 -2.89 -13.63 -14.75
CA PHE A 209 -3.91 -12.86 -14.01
C PHE A 209 -4.59 -11.72 -14.79
N MET A 210 -4.04 -11.29 -15.93
CA MET A 210 -4.53 -10.07 -16.60
C MET A 210 -5.52 -10.29 -17.75
N VAL A 211 -5.80 -11.54 -18.14
CA VAL A 211 -6.64 -11.87 -19.31
C VAL A 211 -8.14 -12.04 -18.97
N GLU A 212 -8.53 -12.19 -17.70
CA GLU A 212 -9.89 -12.68 -17.36
C GLU A 212 -10.88 -11.70 -16.69
N ARG A 213 -10.70 -10.38 -16.82
CA ARG A 213 -11.76 -9.43 -16.39
C ARG A 213 -12.13 -8.43 -17.48
N ASN A 214 -12.73 -8.96 -18.55
CA ASN A 214 -13.61 -8.18 -19.40
C ASN A 214 -14.78 -7.67 -18.55
N PHE A 215 -14.81 -6.36 -18.28
CA PHE A 215 -16.06 -5.72 -17.90
C PHE A 215 -17.02 -5.90 -19.08
N GLY A 216 -18.08 -6.68 -18.87
CA GLY A 216 -19.16 -6.83 -19.84
C GLY A 216 -19.72 -5.45 -20.22
N PRO A 217 -20.31 -5.32 -21.44
CA PRO A 217 -20.76 -4.03 -21.95
C PRO A 217 -21.75 -3.40 -20.98
N GLY A 218 -21.39 -2.20 -20.51
CA GLY A 218 -22.23 -1.38 -19.65
C GLY A 218 -23.61 -1.17 -20.27
N TYR A 219 -24.62 -1.28 -19.41
CA TYR A 219 -26.02 -1.09 -19.71
C TYR A 219 -26.29 0.19 -20.49
N GLY A 220 -27.21 0.05 -21.44
CA GLY A 220 -27.67 1.08 -22.35
C GLY A 220 -28.26 2.31 -21.64
N SER A 221 -28.20 3.39 -22.41
CA SER A 221 -28.91 4.64 -22.24
C SER A 221 -30.37 4.45 -21.79
N ARG A 222 -30.74 5.20 -20.75
CA ARG A 222 -32.12 5.67 -20.51
C ARG A 222 -32.06 7.07 -19.92
N GLY A 223 -32.85 7.97 -20.50
CA GLY A 223 -33.12 9.32 -20.02
C GLY A 223 -32.75 10.36 -21.05
#